data_AF-A0A966V9R4-F1
#
_entry.id   AF-A0A966V9R4-F1
#
_cell.length_a   1.000
_cell.length_b   1.000
_cell.length_c   1.000
_cell.angle_alpha   90.00
_cell.angle_beta   90.00
_cell.angle_gamma   90.00
#
_symmetry.space_group_name_H-M   'P 1'
#
loop_
_entity.id
_entity.type
_entity.pdbx_description
1 polymer ?
#
loop_
_entity_poly.entity_id
_entity_poly.type
_entity_poly.pdbx_seq_one_letter_code
_entity_poly.pdbx_strand_id
1 'polypeptide(L)'
;MQFLEPNKTDVYPTKVLSTELVRTGTDSSGSCFFYAVMQAFKSFRELDEERREDHIRRAREELAGKIGQEDWFTIQNGTMAFLQIIEMMRRMIHTIPEILEKQEEFLQKYDVNGRAVRILFLLLDPATVEREVLPLWDMECSKASREGRSFIEDVREKWFDIYKTKIQKLILDLEKKVDPSVPKMPEEQRQRVIQKLSLLSYPIFEFIVNEAHKAFLQEIRDPNKWLNLFIFLSVQKFMDLKVNVLLLDASTGMPYEGQRLIFKKKDFENDLNFVVLLYHKDMHYESLGRRIEENGRVMIKRIFRRNDPFIITCLTYLEGMGSELFAGKPSTEN
;
A
#
# COMPACT_ATOMS: atom_id res chain seq x y z
N MET A 1 -18.80 -11.33 15.70
CA MET A 1 -17.90 -11.72 16.82
C MET A 1 -17.42 -10.43 17.45
N GLN A 2 -17.44 -10.32 18.78
CA GLN A 2 -17.01 -9.10 19.49
C GLN A 2 -15.48 -9.09 19.67
N PHE A 3 -14.86 -7.92 19.52
CA PHE A 3 -13.44 -7.72 19.83
C PHE A 3 -13.19 -7.92 21.31
N LEU A 4 -12.04 -8.51 21.64
CA LEU A 4 -11.58 -8.56 23.02
C LEU A 4 -10.90 -7.24 23.39
N GLU A 5 -11.10 -6.81 24.64
CA GLU A 5 -10.31 -5.72 25.20
C GLU A 5 -8.81 -6.09 25.19
N PRO A 6 -7.90 -5.10 25.14
CA PRO A 6 -6.47 -5.34 25.12
C PRO A 6 -6.01 -6.26 26.25
N ASN A 7 -5.22 -7.28 25.91
CA ASN A 7 -4.69 -8.30 26.82
C ASN A 7 -5.71 -9.26 27.44
N LYS A 8 -7.02 -9.11 27.19
CA LYS A 8 -8.01 -10.14 27.57
C LYS A 8 -7.84 -11.36 26.68
N THR A 9 -8.08 -12.53 27.25
CA THR A 9 -7.95 -13.81 26.56
C THR A 9 -9.25 -14.57 26.57
N ASP A 10 -9.57 -15.22 25.47
CA ASP A 10 -10.75 -16.07 25.32
C ASP A 10 -10.42 -17.31 24.50
N VAL A 11 -11.16 -18.39 24.73
CA VAL A 11 -11.02 -19.61 23.93
C VAL A 11 -11.54 -19.31 22.53
N TYR A 12 -10.74 -19.63 21.51
CA TYR A 12 -11.12 -19.48 20.12
C TYR A 12 -11.48 -20.85 19.52
N PRO A 13 -12.78 -21.15 19.33
CA PRO A 13 -13.21 -22.41 18.73
C PRO A 13 -12.93 -22.38 17.23
N THR A 14 -11.82 -22.98 16.80
CA THR A 14 -11.58 -23.18 15.36
C THR A 14 -12.41 -24.35 14.85
N LYS A 15 -13.10 -24.16 13.72
CA LYS A 15 -13.88 -25.20 13.04
C LYS A 15 -13.02 -26.21 12.28
N VAL A 16 -11.72 -25.90 12.12
CA VAL A 16 -10.81 -26.58 11.20
C VAL A 16 -10.03 -27.67 11.90
N LEU A 17 -9.80 -27.53 13.21
CA LEU A 17 -8.90 -28.39 13.97
C LEU A 17 -9.37 -28.57 15.42
N SER A 18 -9.12 -29.76 15.96
CA SER A 18 -9.34 -30.08 17.39
C SER A 18 -8.26 -29.49 18.31
N THR A 19 -7.83 -28.26 18.05
CA THR A 19 -6.83 -27.56 18.87
C THR A 19 -7.51 -26.47 19.70
N GLU A 20 -7.30 -26.50 21.02
CA GLU A 20 -7.71 -25.40 21.91
C GLU A 20 -6.80 -24.19 21.66
N LEU A 21 -7.27 -23.27 20.83
CA LEU A 21 -6.63 -21.98 20.60
C LEU A 21 -7.18 -20.94 21.58
N VAL A 22 -6.35 -19.98 21.91
CA VAL A 22 -6.69 -18.84 22.75
C VAL A 22 -6.38 -17.58 21.97
N ARG A 23 -7.39 -16.74 21.76
CA ARG A 23 -7.22 -15.40 21.19
C ARG A 23 -6.92 -14.41 22.31
N THR A 24 -6.05 -13.45 22.02
CA THR A 24 -5.70 -12.35 22.93
C THR A 24 -6.05 -11.04 22.25
N GLY A 25 -6.91 -10.24 22.88
CA GLY A 25 -7.26 -8.91 22.41
C GLY A 25 -6.04 -8.00 22.33
N THR A 26 -6.03 -7.15 21.32
CA THR A 26 -4.96 -6.17 21.09
C THR A 26 -5.54 -4.77 21.16
N ASP A 27 -4.66 -3.79 21.21
CA ASP A 27 -5.05 -2.39 21.09
C ASP A 27 -5.81 -2.17 19.76
N SER A 28 -6.98 -1.54 19.81
CA SER A 28 -7.83 -1.28 18.64
C SER A 28 -7.49 0.03 17.92
N SER A 29 -6.28 0.57 18.09
CA SER A 29 -5.76 1.71 17.33
C SER A 29 -5.31 1.29 15.92
N GLY A 30 -4.82 2.27 15.16
CA GLY A 30 -4.19 2.04 13.86
C GLY A 30 -2.94 1.13 13.88
N SER A 31 -2.47 0.73 15.06
CA SER A 31 -1.31 -0.15 15.23
C SER A 31 -1.65 -1.56 15.73
N CYS A 32 -2.93 -1.94 15.76
CA CYS A 32 -3.39 -3.26 16.23
C CYS A 32 -2.60 -4.44 15.65
N PHE A 33 -2.22 -4.37 14.36
CA PHE A 33 -1.37 -5.37 13.72
C PHE A 33 -0.01 -5.55 14.43
N PHE A 34 0.71 -4.43 14.68
CA PHE A 34 2.02 -4.49 15.32
C PHE A 34 1.89 -5.05 16.74
N TYR A 35 0.87 -4.62 17.48
CA TYR A 35 0.56 -5.21 18.79
C TYR A 35 0.32 -6.72 18.67
N ALA A 36 -0.54 -7.16 17.73
CA ALA A 36 -0.87 -8.57 17.55
C ALA A 36 0.35 -9.47 17.30
N VAL A 37 1.27 -9.01 16.44
CA VAL A 37 2.53 -9.71 16.16
C VAL A 37 3.46 -9.66 17.37
N MET A 38 3.70 -8.46 17.91
CA MET A 38 4.67 -8.28 19.00
C MET A 38 4.23 -8.99 20.29
N GLN A 39 2.93 -9.21 20.48
CA GLN A 39 2.38 -10.04 21.55
C GLN A 39 2.93 -11.48 21.54
N ALA A 40 3.51 -11.97 20.44
CA ALA A 40 4.16 -13.28 20.41
C ALA A 40 5.47 -13.33 21.22
N PHE A 41 6.14 -12.19 21.39
CA PHE A 41 7.44 -12.10 22.06
C PHE A 41 7.28 -11.74 23.54
N LYS A 42 7.97 -12.51 24.40
CA LYS A 42 7.91 -12.32 25.86
C LYS A 42 8.41 -10.93 26.26
N SER A 43 9.52 -10.48 25.67
CA SER A 43 10.13 -9.18 25.92
C SER A 43 9.16 -8.01 25.72
N PHE A 44 8.26 -8.09 24.74
CA PHE A 44 7.25 -7.07 24.50
C PHE A 44 6.10 -7.14 25.51
N ARG A 45 5.63 -8.35 25.84
CA ARG A 45 4.52 -8.54 26.81
C ARG A 45 4.86 -8.09 28.24
N GLU A 46 6.14 -8.09 28.60
CA GLU A 46 6.62 -7.67 29.92
C GLU A 46 6.78 -6.14 30.06
N LEU A 47 6.63 -5.39 28.96
CA LEU A 47 6.62 -3.93 28.98
C LEU A 47 5.29 -3.40 29.53
N ASP A 48 5.36 -2.29 30.26
CA ASP A 48 4.19 -1.46 30.56
C ASP A 48 3.59 -0.84 29.27
N GLU A 49 2.44 -0.19 29.39
CA GLU A 49 1.70 0.37 28.26
C GLU A 49 2.50 1.43 27.50
N GLU A 50 3.06 2.41 28.22
CA GLU A 50 3.87 3.50 27.64
C GLU A 50 5.08 2.96 26.87
N ARG A 51 5.79 1.97 27.42
CA ARG A 51 6.94 1.35 26.73
C ARG A 51 6.52 0.51 25.53
N ARG A 52 5.33 -0.10 25.55
CA ARG A 52 4.79 -0.80 24.37
C ARG A 52 4.46 0.18 23.26
N GLU A 53 3.78 1.28 23.58
CA GLU A 53 3.49 2.34 22.62
C GLU A 53 4.76 2.89 21.98
N ASP A 54 5.79 3.20 22.79
CA ASP A 54 7.08 3.65 22.27
C ASP A 54 7.77 2.59 21.40
N HIS A 55 7.71 1.32 21.78
CA HIS A 55 8.24 0.23 20.97
C HIS A 55 7.53 0.13 19.62
N ILE A 56 6.20 0.22 19.58
CA ILE A 56 5.41 0.20 18.35
C ILE A 56 5.70 1.42 17.48
N ARG A 57 5.77 2.61 18.06
CA ARG A 57 6.13 3.85 17.34
C ARG A 57 7.50 3.72 16.67
N ARG A 58 8.50 3.20 17.39
CA ARG A 58 9.84 2.96 16.83
C ARG A 58 9.83 1.91 15.72
N ALA A 59 9.09 0.82 15.88
CA ALA A 59 8.95 -0.20 14.84
C ALA A 59 8.31 0.37 13.55
N ARG A 60 7.33 1.26 13.68
CA ARG A 60 6.70 1.97 12.54
C ARG A 60 7.66 2.94 11.87
N GLU A 61 8.43 3.70 12.63
CA GLU A 61 9.46 4.60 12.09
C GLU A 61 10.56 3.83 11.36
N GLU A 62 11.06 2.75 11.95
CA GLU A 62 12.07 1.89 11.34
C GLU A 62 11.55 1.27 10.04
N LEU A 63 10.30 0.79 10.04
CA LEU A 63 9.65 0.25 8.85
C LEU A 63 9.57 1.29 7.74
N ALA A 64 9.10 2.50 8.05
CA ALA A 64 9.03 3.60 7.08
C ALA A 64 10.42 3.98 6.55
N GLY A 65 11.46 3.96 7.40
CA GLY A 65 12.83 4.23 7.01
C GLY A 65 13.46 3.19 6.08
N LYS A 66 12.93 1.96 6.05
CA LYS A 66 13.41 0.87 5.18
C LYS A 66 12.75 0.83 3.80
N ILE A 67 11.66 1.55 3.60
CA ILE A 67 10.90 1.48 2.33
C ILE A 67 11.33 2.62 1.41
N GLY A 68 12.22 2.29 0.46
CA GLY A 68 12.59 3.20 -0.61
C GLY A 68 11.45 3.45 -1.59
N GLN A 69 11.67 4.39 -2.51
CA GLN A 69 10.72 4.69 -3.58
C GLN A 69 10.58 3.50 -4.55
N GLU A 70 11.70 2.86 -4.89
CA GLU A 70 11.72 1.63 -5.71
C GLU A 70 10.95 0.50 -5.03
N ASP A 71 11.17 0.29 -3.73
CA ASP A 71 10.43 -0.69 -2.94
C ASP A 71 8.92 -0.43 -3.02
N TRP A 72 8.51 0.82 -2.84
CA TRP A 72 7.12 1.25 -2.91
C TRP A 72 6.49 1.00 -4.29
N PHE A 73 7.24 1.16 -5.39
CA PHE A 73 6.77 0.77 -6.72
C PHE A 73 6.61 -0.73 -6.92
N THR A 74 7.28 -1.56 -6.12
CA THR A 74 7.08 -3.02 -6.19
C THR A 74 5.90 -3.50 -5.35
N ILE A 75 5.43 -2.70 -4.39
CA ILE A 75 4.31 -3.06 -3.52
C ILE A 75 3.05 -3.28 -4.39
N GLN A 76 2.53 -4.50 -4.32
CA GLN A 76 1.36 -4.94 -5.11
C GLN A 76 1.51 -4.68 -6.62
N ASN A 77 2.70 -4.95 -7.18
CA ASN A 77 2.99 -4.72 -8.59
C ASN A 77 2.72 -3.25 -9.01
N GLY A 78 3.03 -2.29 -8.13
CA GLY A 78 2.89 -0.87 -8.38
C GLY A 78 1.48 -0.30 -8.21
N THR A 79 0.47 -1.14 -7.96
CA THR A 79 -0.93 -0.70 -7.81
C THR A 79 -1.09 0.31 -6.67
N MET A 80 -0.39 0.09 -5.55
CA MET A 80 -0.47 1.00 -4.40
C MET A 80 0.10 2.37 -4.74
N ALA A 81 1.33 2.39 -5.30
CA ALA A 81 1.99 3.63 -5.68
C ALA A 81 1.17 4.40 -6.72
N PHE A 82 0.61 3.70 -7.71
CA PHE A 82 -0.27 4.26 -8.71
C PHE A 82 -1.46 5.02 -8.12
N LEU A 83 -2.24 4.38 -7.24
CA LEU A 83 -3.42 4.99 -6.64
C LEU A 83 -3.07 6.23 -5.83
N GLN A 84 -1.96 6.19 -5.09
CA GLN A 84 -1.48 7.33 -4.31
C GLN A 84 -0.94 8.45 -5.19
N ILE A 85 -0.30 8.13 -6.31
CA ILE A 85 0.12 9.13 -7.31
C ILE A 85 -1.09 9.81 -7.93
N ILE A 86 -2.15 9.07 -8.34
CA ILE A 86 -3.39 9.70 -8.85
C ILE A 86 -3.97 10.66 -7.83
N GLU A 87 -4.10 10.20 -6.59
CA GLU A 87 -4.66 11.01 -5.52
C GLU A 87 -3.82 12.27 -5.29
N MET A 88 -2.50 12.14 -5.30
CA MET A 88 -1.58 13.27 -5.19
C MET A 88 -1.67 14.20 -6.40
N MET A 89 -1.77 13.68 -7.62
CA MET A 89 -1.98 14.47 -8.84
C MET A 89 -3.24 15.31 -8.69
N ARG A 90 -4.37 14.70 -8.31
CA ARG A 90 -5.65 15.41 -8.12
C ARG A 90 -5.50 16.53 -7.08
N ARG A 91 -4.94 16.23 -5.92
CA ARG A 91 -4.70 17.24 -4.87
C ARG A 91 -3.82 18.38 -5.36
N MET A 92 -2.73 18.04 -6.04
CA MET A 92 -1.79 19.03 -6.54
C MET A 92 -2.40 19.91 -7.62
N ILE A 93 -3.13 19.33 -8.56
CA ILE A 93 -3.79 20.09 -9.64
C ILE A 93 -4.64 21.24 -9.07
N HIS A 94 -5.32 21.03 -7.95
CA HIS A 94 -6.12 22.06 -7.27
C HIS A 94 -5.33 23.00 -6.35
N THR A 95 -4.12 22.63 -5.93
CA THR A 95 -3.30 23.38 -4.95
C THR A 95 -2.04 23.99 -5.54
N ILE A 96 -1.71 23.67 -6.79
CA ILE A 96 -0.52 24.12 -7.49
C ILE A 96 -0.39 25.65 -7.55
N PRO A 97 -1.45 26.45 -7.78
CA PRO A 97 -1.34 27.90 -7.71
C PRO A 97 -0.77 28.38 -6.37
N GLU A 98 -1.19 27.75 -5.27
CA GLU A 98 -0.66 28.04 -3.93
C GLU A 98 0.76 27.49 -3.71
N ILE A 99 1.06 26.32 -4.28
CA ILE A 99 2.41 25.72 -4.24
C ILE A 99 3.41 26.62 -4.99
N LEU A 100 3.05 27.16 -6.15
CA LEU A 100 3.91 28.04 -6.95
C LEU A 100 4.12 29.43 -6.32
N GLU A 101 3.23 29.83 -5.42
CA GLU A 101 3.36 31.06 -4.63
C GLU A 101 4.14 30.85 -3.34
N LYS A 102 4.13 29.64 -2.77
CA LYS A 102 4.70 29.33 -1.44
C LYS A 102 5.96 28.46 -1.47
N GLN A 103 6.33 27.85 -2.60
CA GLN A 103 7.46 26.91 -2.68
C GLN A 103 8.56 27.40 -3.62
N GLU A 104 9.33 28.40 -3.17
CA GLU A 104 10.68 28.65 -3.70
C GLU A 104 11.52 27.36 -3.69
N GLU A 105 11.30 26.48 -2.71
CA GLU A 105 11.97 25.19 -2.59
C GLU A 105 11.72 24.29 -3.81
N PHE A 106 10.50 24.22 -4.37
CA PHE A 106 10.23 23.45 -5.59
C PHE A 106 11.00 24.03 -6.78
N LEU A 107 10.89 25.34 -7.00
CA LEU A 107 11.55 26.00 -8.14
C LEU A 107 13.07 25.87 -8.07
N GLN A 108 13.65 25.97 -6.87
CA GLN A 108 15.09 25.79 -6.62
C GLN A 108 15.52 24.33 -6.76
N LYS A 109 14.82 23.40 -6.12
CA LYS A 109 15.18 21.98 -6.11
C LYS A 109 15.18 21.37 -7.50
N TYR A 110 14.22 21.78 -8.34
CA TYR A 110 14.04 21.22 -9.69
C TYR A 110 14.55 22.14 -10.81
N ASP A 111 15.18 23.28 -10.48
CA ASP A 111 15.69 24.28 -11.42
C ASP A 111 14.65 24.70 -12.49
N VAL A 112 13.46 25.08 -12.03
CA VAL A 112 12.32 25.34 -12.92
C VAL A 112 11.99 26.82 -12.99
N ASN A 113 11.78 27.33 -14.20
CA ASN A 113 11.32 28.71 -14.41
C ASN A 113 9.85 28.85 -13.97
N GLY A 114 9.60 29.52 -12.84
CA GLY A 114 8.25 29.71 -12.30
C GLY A 114 7.24 30.36 -13.26
N ARG A 115 7.71 31.23 -14.18
CA ARG A 115 6.86 31.85 -15.20
C ARG A 115 6.37 30.82 -16.22
N ALA A 116 7.25 29.91 -16.64
CA ALA A 116 6.92 28.83 -17.57
C ALA A 116 5.94 27.83 -16.93
N VAL A 117 6.10 27.55 -15.64
CA VAL A 117 5.17 26.70 -14.89
C VAL A 117 3.79 27.36 -14.78
N ARG A 118 3.71 28.67 -14.49
CA ARG A 118 2.44 29.41 -14.51
C ARG A 118 1.74 29.33 -15.86
N ILE A 119 2.48 29.49 -16.97
CA ILE A 119 1.93 29.36 -18.32
C ILE A 119 1.37 27.94 -18.53
N LEU A 120 2.10 26.91 -18.11
CA LEU A 120 1.63 25.53 -18.23
C LEU A 120 0.28 25.31 -17.51
N PHE A 121 0.13 25.82 -16.29
CA PHE A 121 -1.12 25.67 -15.51
C PHE A 121 -2.27 26.57 -15.99
N LEU A 122 -1.97 27.68 -16.66
CA LEU A 122 -2.98 28.46 -17.37
C LEU A 122 -3.50 27.72 -18.61
N LEU A 123 -2.62 26.98 -19.30
CA LEU A 123 -3.01 26.18 -20.46
C LEU A 123 -3.77 24.91 -20.02
N LEU A 124 -3.28 24.22 -18.99
CA LEU A 124 -3.87 23.00 -18.46
C LEU A 124 -4.52 23.28 -17.11
N ASP A 125 -5.70 23.89 -17.17
CA ASP A 125 -6.49 24.14 -15.96
C ASP A 125 -6.85 22.82 -15.25
N PRO A 126 -7.18 22.88 -13.95
CA PRO A 126 -7.51 21.71 -13.17
C PRO A 126 -8.55 20.76 -13.76
N ALA A 127 -9.64 21.32 -14.29
CA ALA A 127 -10.72 20.54 -14.88
C ALA A 127 -10.30 19.89 -16.20
N THR A 128 -9.37 20.50 -16.94
CA THR A 128 -8.77 19.89 -18.14
C THR A 128 -7.89 18.71 -17.76
N VAL A 129 -7.04 18.83 -16.73
CA VAL A 129 -6.19 17.70 -16.30
C VAL A 129 -7.05 16.55 -15.77
N GLU A 130 -8.08 16.81 -14.97
CA GLU A 130 -8.97 15.76 -14.45
C GLU A 130 -9.76 15.04 -15.55
N ARG A 131 -10.31 15.76 -16.53
CA ARG A 131 -11.17 15.16 -17.56
C ARG A 131 -10.40 14.55 -18.71
N GLU A 132 -9.22 15.07 -19.02
CA GLU A 132 -8.53 14.74 -20.26
C GLU A 132 -7.15 14.11 -20.10
N VAL A 133 -6.49 14.29 -18.96
CA VAL A 133 -5.13 13.76 -18.72
C VAL A 133 -5.21 12.52 -17.83
N LEU A 134 -5.82 12.64 -16.64
CA LEU A 134 -5.88 11.54 -15.68
C LEU A 134 -6.53 10.25 -16.22
N PRO A 135 -7.63 10.30 -17.01
CA PRO A 135 -8.24 9.08 -17.52
C PRO A 135 -7.37 8.34 -18.53
N LEU A 136 -6.63 9.08 -19.38
CA LEU A 136 -5.69 8.48 -20.33
C LEU A 136 -4.52 7.85 -19.59
N TRP A 137 -4.03 8.53 -18.55
CA TRP A 137 -2.94 8.05 -17.72
C TRP A 137 -3.34 6.79 -16.92
N ASP A 138 -4.54 6.75 -16.33
CA ASP A 138 -5.09 5.58 -15.63
C ASP A 138 -5.18 4.34 -16.55
N MET A 139 -5.65 4.54 -17.78
CA MET A 139 -5.72 3.48 -18.79
C MET A 139 -4.32 2.90 -19.11
N GLU A 140 -3.31 3.75 -19.31
CA GLU A 140 -1.94 3.31 -19.59
C GLU A 140 -1.30 2.60 -18.38
N CYS A 141 -1.52 3.10 -17.17
CA CYS A 141 -1.05 2.48 -15.93
C CYS A 141 -1.66 1.09 -15.72
N SER A 142 -2.97 0.99 -15.92
CA SER A 142 -3.70 -0.28 -15.86
C SER A 142 -3.15 -1.31 -16.86
N LYS A 143 -2.69 -0.87 -18.03
CA LYS A 143 -2.03 -1.72 -19.02
C LYS A 143 -0.62 -2.14 -18.58
N ALA A 144 0.20 -1.19 -18.12
CA ALA A 144 1.56 -1.47 -17.66
C ALA A 144 1.59 -2.45 -16.47
N SER A 145 0.66 -2.30 -15.51
CA SER A 145 0.52 -3.21 -14.36
C SER A 145 0.21 -4.65 -14.79
N ARG A 146 -0.63 -4.85 -15.82
CA ARG A 146 -0.94 -6.19 -16.36
C ARG A 146 0.26 -6.83 -17.06
N GLU A 147 1.14 -6.02 -17.62
CA GLU A 147 2.29 -6.47 -18.42
C GLU A 147 3.56 -6.66 -17.59
N GLY A 148 3.56 -6.29 -16.30
CA GLY A 148 4.69 -6.49 -15.38
C GLY A 148 5.96 -5.71 -15.75
N ARG A 149 5.82 -4.61 -16.51
CA ARG A 149 6.92 -3.74 -16.92
C ARG A 149 7.33 -2.80 -15.78
N SER A 150 8.48 -2.11 -15.94
CA SER A 150 8.93 -1.01 -15.07
C SER A 150 7.83 0.06 -15.05
N PHE A 151 6.95 -0.04 -14.05
CA PHE A 151 5.70 0.70 -14.01
C PHE A 151 5.95 2.20 -14.09
N ILE A 152 6.99 2.71 -13.43
CA ILE A 152 7.18 4.15 -13.30
C ILE A 152 7.72 4.82 -14.57
N GLU A 153 8.66 4.19 -15.29
CA GLU A 153 9.28 4.81 -16.46
C GLU A 153 8.30 4.91 -17.62
N ASP A 154 7.59 3.81 -17.91
CA ASP A 154 6.54 3.78 -18.93
C ASP A 154 5.46 4.84 -18.64
N VAL A 155 5.07 4.96 -17.38
CA VAL A 155 4.03 5.87 -16.93
C VAL A 155 4.47 7.34 -16.96
N ARG A 156 5.73 7.62 -16.69
CA ARG A 156 6.32 8.96 -16.79
C ARG A 156 6.40 9.42 -18.25
N GLU A 157 6.83 8.56 -19.17
CA GLU A 157 6.86 8.88 -20.60
C GLU A 157 5.44 9.13 -21.15
N LYS A 158 4.47 8.32 -20.72
CA LYS A 158 3.06 8.55 -21.09
C LYS A 158 2.51 9.86 -20.54
N TRP A 159 2.86 10.23 -19.31
CA TRP A 159 2.52 11.53 -18.76
C TRP A 159 3.04 12.68 -19.64
N PHE A 160 4.31 12.63 -20.04
CA PHE A 160 4.92 13.61 -20.91
C PHE A 160 4.22 13.69 -22.29
N ASP A 161 3.98 12.54 -22.93
CA ASP A 161 3.31 12.46 -24.24
C ASP A 161 1.89 13.06 -24.20
N ILE A 162 1.14 12.80 -23.13
CA ILE A 162 -0.19 13.35 -22.92
C ILE A 162 -0.08 14.88 -22.78
N TYR A 163 0.82 15.38 -21.94
CA TYR A 163 1.04 16.82 -21.75
C TYR A 163 1.41 17.52 -23.05
N LYS A 164 2.38 16.96 -23.78
CA LYS A 164 2.83 17.50 -25.06
C LYS A 164 1.69 17.61 -26.06
N THR A 165 0.91 16.54 -26.20
CA THR A 165 -0.25 16.49 -27.08
C THR A 165 -1.29 17.55 -26.71
N LYS A 166 -1.58 17.71 -25.41
CA LYS A 166 -2.56 18.68 -24.93
C LYS A 166 -2.09 20.12 -25.12
N ILE A 167 -0.84 20.42 -24.77
CA ILE A 167 -0.24 21.75 -24.97
C ILE A 167 -0.27 22.13 -26.45
N GLN A 168 0.12 21.21 -27.34
CA GLN A 168 0.09 21.43 -28.79
C GLN A 168 -1.33 21.76 -29.27
N LYS A 169 -2.33 20.97 -28.87
CA LYS A 169 -3.73 21.22 -29.23
C LYS A 169 -4.20 22.59 -28.74
N LEU A 170 -3.92 22.93 -27.49
CA LEU A 170 -4.32 24.20 -26.88
C LEU A 170 -3.70 25.40 -27.58
N ILE A 171 -2.40 25.35 -27.89
CA ILE A 171 -1.73 26.43 -28.63
C ILE A 171 -2.37 26.61 -30.02
N LEU A 172 -2.61 25.53 -30.74
CA LEU A 172 -3.25 25.58 -32.06
C LEU A 172 -4.68 26.14 -31.98
N ASP A 173 -5.43 25.80 -30.93
CA ASP A 173 -6.79 26.30 -30.74
C ASP A 173 -6.81 27.77 -30.31
N LEU A 174 -5.81 28.23 -29.55
CA LEU A 174 -5.62 29.66 -29.25
C LEU A 174 -5.30 30.45 -30.52
N GLU A 175 -4.39 29.97 -31.35
CA GLU A 175 -4.03 30.62 -32.62
C GLU A 175 -5.22 30.75 -33.61
N LYS A 176 -6.22 29.88 -33.51
CA LYS A 176 -7.47 29.99 -34.29
C LYS A 176 -8.43 31.03 -33.72
N LYS A 177 -8.37 31.30 -32.41
CA LYS A 177 -9.24 32.25 -31.70
C LYS A 177 -8.69 33.68 -31.70
N VAL A 178 -7.37 33.83 -31.86
CA VAL A 178 -6.73 35.14 -31.99
C VAL A 178 -7.17 35.81 -33.30
N ASP A 179 -7.32 37.14 -33.26
CA ASP A 179 -7.66 37.96 -34.43
C ASP A 179 -6.76 37.60 -35.63
N PRO A 180 -7.32 37.33 -36.83
CA PRO A 180 -6.54 36.97 -38.02
C PRO A 180 -5.48 37.99 -38.44
N SER A 181 -5.60 39.26 -38.01
CA SER A 181 -4.63 40.32 -38.24
C SER A 181 -3.35 40.18 -37.39
N VAL A 182 -3.39 39.39 -36.31
CA VAL A 182 -2.22 39.11 -35.49
C VAL A 182 -1.35 38.06 -36.19
N PRO A 183 -0.05 38.35 -36.43
CA PRO A 183 0.85 37.37 -37.01
C PRO A 183 0.90 36.09 -36.18
N LYS A 184 0.68 34.95 -36.84
CA LYS A 184 0.80 33.63 -36.21
C LYS A 184 2.25 33.35 -35.82
N MET A 185 2.42 32.56 -34.77
CA MET A 185 3.75 32.13 -34.35
C MET A 185 4.38 31.26 -35.47
N PRO A 186 5.66 31.49 -35.84
CA PRO A 186 6.37 30.61 -36.75
C PRO A 186 6.41 29.18 -36.21
N GLU A 187 6.28 28.17 -37.09
CA GLU A 187 6.21 26.76 -36.69
C GLU A 187 7.41 26.34 -35.82
N GLU A 188 8.62 26.77 -36.17
CA GLU A 188 9.81 26.45 -35.38
C GLU A 188 9.74 27.03 -33.96
N GLN A 189 9.27 28.27 -33.83
CA GLN A 189 9.09 28.91 -32.53
C GLN A 189 7.99 28.21 -31.72
N ARG A 190 6.90 27.82 -32.38
CA ARG A 190 5.79 27.05 -31.78
C ARG A 190 6.28 25.71 -31.22
N GLN A 191 7.03 24.94 -32.00
CA GLN A 191 7.59 23.67 -31.54
C GLN A 191 8.57 23.86 -30.38
N ARG A 192 9.40 24.91 -30.40
CA ARG A 192 10.27 25.26 -29.27
C ARG A 192 9.48 25.58 -28.00
N VAL A 193 8.37 26.31 -28.10
CA VAL A 193 7.49 26.63 -26.95
C VAL A 193 6.82 25.36 -26.43
N ILE A 194 6.21 24.55 -27.31
CA ILE A 194 5.59 23.27 -26.96
C ILE A 194 6.59 22.39 -26.23
N GLN A 195 7.79 22.20 -26.79
CA GLN A 195 8.83 21.36 -26.19
C GLN A 195 9.24 21.88 -24.80
N LYS A 196 9.50 23.19 -24.67
CA LYS A 196 9.88 23.79 -23.39
C LYS A 196 8.80 23.60 -22.32
N LEU A 197 7.53 23.84 -22.66
CA LEU A 197 6.42 23.68 -21.73
C LEU A 197 6.18 22.20 -21.38
N SER A 198 6.31 21.31 -22.35
CA SER A 198 6.13 19.86 -22.13
C SER A 198 7.22 19.31 -21.22
N LEU A 199 8.47 19.78 -21.36
CA LEU A 199 9.58 19.35 -20.49
C LEU A 199 9.37 19.71 -19.02
N LEU A 200 8.55 20.72 -18.70
CA LEU A 200 8.18 21.04 -17.32
C LEU A 200 7.32 19.95 -16.67
N SER A 201 6.66 19.11 -17.47
CA SER A 201 5.83 18.02 -16.94
C SER A 201 6.65 16.96 -16.19
N TYR A 202 7.94 16.77 -16.51
CA TYR A 202 8.84 15.85 -15.82
C TYR A 202 9.11 16.26 -14.36
N PRO A 203 9.66 17.46 -14.05
CA PRO A 203 9.88 17.85 -12.65
C PRO A 203 8.58 17.95 -11.85
N ILE A 204 7.46 18.32 -12.50
CA ILE A 204 6.14 18.27 -11.86
C ILE A 204 5.77 16.84 -11.47
N PHE A 205 5.94 15.87 -12.38
CA PHE A 205 5.68 14.46 -12.11
C PHE A 205 6.58 13.93 -10.98
N GLU A 206 7.89 14.17 -11.05
CA GLU A 206 8.83 13.75 -10.01
C GLU A 206 8.49 14.35 -8.63
N PHE A 207 8.01 15.60 -8.60
CA PHE A 207 7.50 16.20 -7.37
C PHE A 207 6.24 15.48 -6.84
N ILE A 208 5.25 15.20 -7.69
CA ILE A 208 4.04 14.43 -7.33
C ILE A 208 4.42 13.10 -6.71
N VAL A 209 5.31 12.35 -7.38
CA VAL A 209 5.71 11.02 -6.94
C VAL A 209 6.40 11.10 -5.57
N ASN A 210 7.30 12.07 -5.37
CA ASN A 210 7.98 12.25 -4.10
C ASN A 210 7.01 12.62 -2.97
N GLU A 211 6.06 13.51 -3.20
CA GLU A 211 5.06 13.88 -2.20
C GLU A 211 4.11 12.72 -1.90
N ALA A 212 3.72 11.92 -2.91
CA ALA A 212 2.93 10.72 -2.72
C ALA A 212 3.66 9.67 -1.88
N HIS A 213 4.95 9.44 -2.16
CA HIS A 213 5.79 8.52 -1.37
C HIS A 213 5.97 9.01 0.07
N LYS A 214 6.25 10.30 0.28
CA LYS A 214 6.32 10.90 1.62
C LYS A 214 5.01 10.70 2.39
N ALA A 215 3.87 10.95 1.75
CA ALA A 215 2.55 10.76 2.37
C ALA A 215 2.32 9.29 2.77
N PHE A 216 2.69 8.34 1.90
CA PHE A 216 2.64 6.91 2.23
C PHE A 216 3.52 6.55 3.43
N LEU A 217 4.77 7.02 3.46
CA LEU A 217 5.65 6.79 4.60
C LEU A 217 5.09 7.42 5.88
N GLN A 218 4.45 8.58 5.79
CA GLN A 218 3.81 9.22 6.93
C GLN A 218 2.63 8.40 7.47
N GLU A 219 1.83 7.78 6.59
CA GLU A 219 0.77 6.85 7.02
C GLU A 219 1.36 5.62 7.74
N ILE A 220 2.51 5.11 7.26
CA ILE A 220 3.21 4.02 7.96
C ILE A 220 3.74 4.49 9.31
N ARG A 221 4.28 5.70 9.43
CA ARG A 221 4.78 6.23 10.72
C ARG A 221 3.68 6.47 11.74
N ASP A 222 2.53 6.97 11.32
CA ASP A 222 1.46 7.42 12.22
C ASP A 222 0.81 6.22 12.95
N PRO A 223 0.97 6.10 14.29
CA PRO A 223 0.43 4.97 15.04
C PRO A 223 -1.10 4.91 15.04
N ASN A 224 -1.78 6.01 14.70
CA ASN A 224 -3.23 6.10 14.62
C ASN A 224 -3.78 5.70 13.24
N LYS A 225 -2.92 5.56 12.22
CA LYS A 225 -3.32 5.14 10.88
C LYS A 225 -3.32 3.63 10.76
N TRP A 226 -4.52 3.10 10.49
CA TRP A 226 -4.73 1.70 10.19
C TRP A 226 -4.03 1.34 8.90
N LEU A 227 -3.14 0.35 8.98
CA LEU A 227 -2.58 -0.26 7.78
C LEU A 227 -3.57 -1.31 7.30
N ASN A 228 -4.12 -1.09 6.10
CA ASN A 228 -4.96 -2.10 5.49
C ASN A 228 -4.14 -3.39 5.26
N LEU A 229 -4.84 -4.51 5.14
CA LEU A 229 -4.23 -5.82 5.00
C LEU A 229 -3.20 -5.88 3.86
N PHE A 230 -3.50 -5.24 2.73
CA PHE A 230 -2.66 -5.23 1.55
C PHE A 230 -1.32 -4.51 1.75
N ILE A 231 -1.35 -3.35 2.40
CA ILE A 231 -0.16 -2.60 2.78
C ILE A 231 0.66 -3.48 3.73
N PHE A 232 0.04 -4.01 4.78
CA PHE A 232 0.71 -4.87 5.76
C PHE A 232 1.49 -6.01 5.08
N LEU A 233 0.81 -6.83 4.28
CA LEU A 233 1.41 -8.01 3.65
C LEU A 233 2.60 -7.66 2.77
N SER A 234 2.54 -6.49 2.16
CA SER A 234 3.58 -6.00 1.27
C SER A 234 4.76 -5.42 2.04
N VAL A 235 4.52 -4.85 3.22
CA VAL A 235 5.56 -4.22 4.03
C VAL A 235 6.18 -5.15 5.07
N GLN A 236 5.55 -6.29 5.38
CA GLN A 236 6.06 -7.25 6.36
C GLN A 236 7.49 -7.72 6.04
N LYS A 237 7.85 -7.83 4.75
CA LYS A 237 9.19 -8.22 4.30
C LYS A 237 10.30 -7.23 4.72
N PHE A 238 9.93 -5.99 5.02
CA PHE A 238 10.84 -4.97 5.55
C PHE A 238 10.91 -4.98 7.08
N MET A 239 9.99 -5.68 7.74
CA MET A 239 10.03 -5.87 9.18
C MET A 239 11.00 -7.01 9.52
N ASP A 240 11.96 -6.78 10.41
CA ASP A 240 12.94 -7.80 10.81
C ASP A 240 12.36 -8.75 11.88
N LEU A 241 11.21 -9.37 11.60
CA LEU A 241 10.42 -10.11 12.59
C LEU A 241 11.00 -11.48 12.94
N LYS A 242 11.91 -12.03 12.11
CA LYS A 242 12.48 -13.40 12.24
C LYS A 242 11.43 -14.49 12.50
N VAL A 243 10.19 -14.27 12.05
CA VAL A 243 9.06 -15.21 12.09
C VAL A 243 8.20 -15.01 10.86
N ASN A 244 7.57 -16.08 10.41
CA ASN A 244 6.46 -16.03 9.46
C ASN A 244 5.19 -15.54 10.18
N VAL A 245 4.39 -14.70 9.52
CA VAL A 245 3.07 -14.28 10.02
C VAL A 245 1.96 -14.97 9.23
N LEU A 246 1.14 -15.78 9.91
CA LEU A 246 0.00 -16.48 9.32
C LEU A 246 -1.31 -15.85 9.79
N LEU A 247 -2.20 -15.53 8.87
CA LEU A 247 -3.51 -14.95 9.19
C LEU A 247 -4.61 -16.01 9.11
N LEU A 248 -5.52 -16.01 10.08
CA LEU A 248 -6.81 -16.70 10.01
C LEU A 248 -7.93 -15.68 9.86
N ASP A 249 -8.96 -15.96 9.06
CA ASP A 249 -10.18 -15.16 9.04
C ASP A 249 -10.98 -15.40 10.34
N ALA A 250 -11.28 -14.33 11.09
CA ALA A 250 -12.02 -14.39 12.35
C ALA A 250 -13.42 -14.98 12.23
N SER A 251 -14.02 -14.90 11.05
CA SER A 251 -15.39 -15.34 10.78
C SER A 251 -15.44 -16.84 10.49
N THR A 252 -14.43 -17.35 9.79
CA THR A 252 -14.41 -18.75 9.32
C THR A 252 -13.50 -19.64 10.16
N GLY A 253 -12.47 -19.06 10.79
CA GLY A 253 -11.38 -19.79 11.44
C GLY A 253 -10.42 -20.48 10.48
N MET A 254 -10.58 -20.28 9.17
CA MET A 254 -9.70 -20.80 8.13
C MET A 254 -8.53 -19.85 7.90
N PRO A 255 -7.38 -20.32 7.37
CA PRO A 255 -6.35 -19.44 6.85
C PRO A 255 -6.94 -18.40 5.89
N TYR A 256 -6.53 -17.14 6.04
CA TYR A 256 -7.09 -16.04 5.27
C TYR A 256 -6.65 -16.14 3.80
N GLU A 257 -7.62 -16.25 2.90
CA GLU A 257 -7.41 -16.45 1.46
C GLU A 257 -7.60 -15.20 0.60
N GLY A 258 -7.85 -14.04 1.22
CA GLY A 258 -8.34 -12.85 0.51
C GLY A 258 -7.65 -12.64 -0.84
N GLN A 259 -8.46 -12.62 -1.89
CA GLN A 259 -8.06 -12.39 -3.29
C GLN A 259 -6.96 -13.29 -3.88
N ARG A 260 -6.81 -14.60 -3.54
CA ARG A 260 -5.94 -15.60 -4.27
C ARG A 260 -4.44 -15.22 -4.49
N LEU A 261 -4.01 -14.03 -4.09
CA LEU A 261 -2.75 -13.38 -4.45
C LEU A 261 -1.89 -13.11 -3.22
N ILE A 262 -2.44 -13.35 -2.01
CA ILE A 262 -1.90 -12.80 -0.77
C ILE A 262 -0.93 -13.75 -0.05
N PHE A 263 -1.24 -15.04 0.05
CA PHE A 263 -0.34 -16.02 0.67
C PHE A 263 -0.33 -17.32 -0.13
N LYS A 264 0.85 -17.69 -0.62
CA LYS A 264 1.16 -19.04 -1.08
C LYS A 264 2.15 -19.64 -0.08
N LYS A 265 2.12 -20.96 0.11
CA LYS A 265 3.07 -21.62 1.02
C LYS A 265 4.54 -21.29 0.72
N LYS A 266 4.87 -21.07 -0.56
CA LYS A 266 6.21 -20.70 -1.02
C LYS A 266 6.69 -19.33 -0.50
N ASP A 267 5.76 -18.50 -0.03
CA ASP A 267 6.07 -17.16 0.49
C ASP A 267 6.54 -17.22 1.96
N PHE A 268 6.46 -18.39 2.61
CA PHE A 268 6.95 -18.60 3.98
C PHE A 268 8.33 -19.24 4.02
N GLU A 269 9.26 -18.58 4.71
CA GLU A 269 10.62 -19.06 4.92
C GLU A 269 10.62 -20.38 5.70
N ASN A 270 11.41 -21.36 5.25
CA ASN A 270 11.36 -22.74 5.73
C ASN A 270 11.92 -22.92 7.15
N ASP A 271 12.87 -22.09 7.53
CA ASP A 271 13.60 -22.12 8.80
C ASP A 271 12.97 -21.24 9.88
N LEU A 272 12.02 -20.37 9.52
CA LEU A 272 11.33 -19.50 10.45
C LEU A 272 10.13 -20.17 11.12
N ASN A 273 9.94 -19.85 12.40
CA ASN A 273 8.74 -20.18 13.16
C ASN A 273 7.56 -19.28 12.74
N PHE A 274 6.36 -19.61 13.20
CA PHE A 274 5.13 -18.92 12.85
C PHE A 274 4.52 -18.19 14.05
N VAL A 275 4.02 -16.99 13.79
CA VAL A 275 3.05 -16.28 14.62
C VAL A 275 1.71 -16.30 13.89
N VAL A 276 0.63 -16.56 14.62
CA VAL A 276 -0.71 -16.69 14.06
C VAL A 276 -1.56 -15.53 14.55
N LEU A 277 -2.18 -14.81 13.62
CA LEU A 277 -3.08 -13.70 13.94
C LEU A 277 -4.50 -14.02 13.47
N LEU A 278 -5.47 -13.52 14.21
CA LEU A 278 -6.87 -13.52 13.82
C LEU A 278 -7.19 -12.19 13.13
N TYR A 279 -7.59 -12.24 11.86
CA TYR A 279 -7.95 -11.06 11.07
C TYR A 279 -9.46 -10.86 11.04
N HIS A 280 -9.89 -9.68 11.49
CA HIS A 280 -11.26 -9.23 11.42
C HIS A 280 -11.43 -8.32 10.18
N LYS A 281 -12.57 -8.44 9.49
CA LYS A 281 -12.82 -7.76 8.20
C LYS A 281 -12.76 -6.23 8.26
N ASP A 282 -12.80 -5.66 9.45
CA ASP A 282 -12.70 -4.22 9.74
C ASP A 282 -11.26 -3.76 10.03
N MET A 283 -10.25 -4.53 9.57
CA MET A 283 -8.83 -4.23 9.72
C MET A 283 -8.26 -4.41 11.13
N HIS A 284 -8.99 -5.10 12.03
CA HIS A 284 -8.49 -5.45 13.36
C HIS A 284 -7.78 -6.81 13.39
N TYR A 285 -6.76 -6.93 14.23
CA TYR A 285 -5.93 -8.12 14.37
C TYR A 285 -5.80 -8.54 15.83
N GLU A 286 -6.13 -9.77 16.17
CA GLU A 286 -5.89 -10.34 17.49
C GLU A 286 -4.76 -11.39 17.44
N SER A 287 -4.05 -11.60 18.54
CA SER A 287 -2.98 -12.61 18.60
C SER A 287 -3.55 -13.98 18.95
N LEU A 288 -3.22 -15.03 18.19
CA LEU A 288 -3.59 -16.41 18.51
C LEU A 288 -2.43 -17.18 19.13
N GLY A 289 -2.75 -17.95 20.16
CA GLY A 289 -1.82 -18.90 20.76
C GLY A 289 -2.49 -20.21 21.13
N ARG A 290 -1.69 -21.19 21.55
CA ARG A 290 -2.15 -22.46 22.11
C ARG A 290 -1.99 -22.44 23.62
N ARG A 291 -3.03 -22.82 24.35
CA ARG A 291 -2.93 -23.06 25.78
C ARG A 291 -2.05 -24.27 26.04
N ILE A 292 -1.04 -24.12 26.88
CA ILE A 292 -0.15 -25.20 27.32
C ILE A 292 -0.03 -25.16 28.84
N GLU A 293 0.21 -26.31 29.44
CA GLU A 293 0.53 -26.41 30.86
C GLU A 293 1.98 -26.87 31.01
N GLU A 294 2.79 -26.09 31.70
CA GLU A 294 4.20 -26.38 31.95
C GLU A 294 4.49 -26.11 33.42
N ASN A 295 5.01 -27.11 34.14
CA ASN A 295 5.28 -27.04 35.58
C ASN A 295 4.07 -26.57 36.42
N GLY A 296 2.86 -27.04 36.07
CA GLY A 296 1.61 -26.67 36.75
C GLY A 296 1.14 -25.23 36.50
N ARG A 297 1.76 -24.51 35.56
CA ARG A 297 1.35 -23.17 35.15
C ARG A 297 0.75 -23.20 33.75
N VAL A 298 -0.44 -22.63 33.62
CA VAL A 298 -1.08 -22.41 32.33
C VAL A 298 -0.38 -21.23 31.64
N MET A 299 0.11 -21.47 30.43
CA MET A 299 0.72 -20.46 29.57
C MET A 299 0.06 -20.48 28.19
N ILE A 300 0.25 -19.40 27.43
CA ILE A 300 -0.21 -19.31 26.05
C ILE A 300 1.03 -19.24 25.14
N LYS A 301 1.28 -20.34 24.41
CA LYS A 301 2.34 -20.44 23.41
C LYS A 301 1.89 -19.77 22.11
N ARG A 302 2.60 -18.71 21.70
CA ARG A 302 2.26 -17.90 20.51
C ARG A 302 3.20 -18.08 19.32
N ILE A 303 4.30 -18.80 19.52
CA ILE A 303 5.26 -19.13 18.46
C ILE A 303 5.11 -20.62 18.16
N PHE A 304 4.78 -20.92 16.91
CA PHE A 304 4.54 -22.27 16.42
C PHE A 304 5.70 -22.70 15.52
N ARG A 305 6.15 -23.95 15.66
CA ARG A 305 7.15 -24.50 14.74
C ARG A 305 6.48 -24.86 13.42
N ARG A 306 7.25 -24.89 12.32
CA ARG A 306 6.74 -25.30 11.01
C ARG A 306 6.14 -26.72 11.01
N ASN A 307 6.68 -27.62 11.84
CA ASN A 307 6.20 -28.98 12.00
C ASN A 307 5.06 -29.12 13.03
N ASP A 308 4.55 -28.01 13.57
CA ASP A 308 3.38 -28.05 14.43
C ASP A 308 2.16 -28.50 13.60
N PRO A 309 1.37 -29.50 14.05
CA PRO A 309 0.23 -30.02 13.29
C PRO A 309 -0.75 -28.93 12.83
N PHE A 310 -0.97 -27.90 13.66
CA PHE A 310 -1.83 -26.78 13.31
C PHE A 310 -1.27 -25.98 12.13
N ILE A 311 0.04 -25.71 12.13
CA ILE A 311 0.71 -25.00 11.04
C ILE A 311 0.72 -25.84 9.77
N ILE A 312 1.01 -27.14 9.86
CA ILE A 312 0.97 -28.06 8.72
C ILE A 312 -0.39 -28.01 8.04
N THR A 313 -1.48 -28.13 8.80
CA THR A 313 -2.84 -28.05 8.23
C THR A 313 -3.10 -26.70 7.56
N CYS A 314 -2.70 -25.58 8.19
CA CYS A 314 -2.87 -24.26 7.58
C CYS A 314 -2.09 -24.13 6.26
N LEU A 315 -0.85 -24.63 6.22
CA LEU A 315 -0.04 -24.61 5.01
C LEU A 315 -0.57 -25.54 3.92
N THR A 316 -1.04 -26.74 4.29
CA THR A 316 -1.69 -27.68 3.36
C THR A 316 -2.97 -27.08 2.78
N TYR A 317 -3.74 -26.35 3.59
CA TYR A 317 -4.90 -25.63 3.11
C TYR A 317 -4.54 -24.58 2.06
N LEU A 318 -3.50 -23.78 2.33
CA LEU A 318 -2.98 -22.78 1.38
C LEU A 318 -2.35 -23.41 0.11
N GLU A 319 -1.91 -24.67 0.16
CA GLU A 319 -1.45 -25.43 -1.02
C GLU A 319 -2.59 -26.03 -1.84
N GLY A 320 -3.57 -26.64 -1.17
CA GLY A 320 -4.65 -27.45 -1.77
C GLY A 320 -5.64 -26.63 -2.61
N MET A 321 -5.59 -25.31 -2.51
CA MET A 321 -6.39 -24.40 -3.34
C MET A 321 -5.87 -24.24 -4.78
N GLY A 322 -4.94 -25.11 -5.19
CA GLY A 322 -4.69 -25.46 -6.59
C GLY A 322 -5.57 -26.58 -7.17
N SER A 323 -6.32 -27.37 -6.38
CA SER A 323 -7.15 -28.46 -6.92
C SER A 323 -8.14 -29.07 -5.91
N GLU A 324 -9.43 -28.82 -6.13
CA GLU A 324 -10.58 -29.76 -5.99
C GLU A 324 -10.89 -30.48 -4.65
N LEU A 325 -10.04 -30.47 -3.62
CA LEU A 325 -10.18 -31.39 -2.47
C LEU A 325 -11.18 -30.97 -1.38
N PHE A 326 -11.71 -29.75 -1.39
CA PHE A 326 -12.67 -29.27 -0.38
C PHE A 326 -14.01 -28.77 -0.96
N ALA A 327 -14.14 -28.75 -2.28
CA ALA A 327 -15.45 -28.62 -2.91
C ALA A 327 -16.12 -29.99 -2.80
N GLY A 328 -16.77 -30.27 -1.66
CA GLY A 328 -17.72 -31.35 -1.56
C GLY A 328 -18.64 -31.25 -2.77
N LYS A 329 -18.58 -32.26 -3.66
CA LYS A 329 -19.50 -32.38 -4.78
C LYS A 329 -20.90 -32.13 -4.22
N PRO A 330 -21.68 -31.18 -4.75
CA PRO A 330 -23.08 -31.11 -4.37
C PRO A 330 -23.68 -32.48 -4.70
N SER A 331 -24.15 -33.19 -3.66
CA SER A 331 -24.88 -34.43 -3.81
C SER A 331 -26.15 -34.10 -4.59
N THR A 332 -26.13 -34.31 -5.90
CA THR A 332 -27.34 -34.38 -6.71
C THR A 332 -27.99 -35.73 -6.46
N GLU A 333 -28.69 -35.85 -5.34
CA GLU A 333 -29.69 -36.90 -5.08
C GLU A 333 -30.86 -36.28 -4.32
N ASN A 334 -31.82 -35.74 -5.08
CA ASN A 334 -33.22 -36.18 -5.14
C ASN A 334 -34.05 -35.22 -6.02
#